data_AF-A0A6J4HZQ7-F1
#
_entry.id   AF-A0A6J4HZQ7-F1
#
_cell.length_a   1.000
_cell.length_b   1.000
_cell.length_c   1.000
_cell.angle_alpha   90.00
_cell.angle_beta   90.00
_cell.angle_gamma   90.00
#
_symmetry.space_group_name_H-M   'P 1'
#
loop_
_entity.id
_entity.type
_entity.pdbx_description
1 polymer ?
#
loop_
_entity_poly.entity_id
_entity_poly.type
_entity_poly.pdbx_seq_one_letter_code
_entity_poly.pdbx_strand_id
1 'polypeptide(L)'
;MIRFFSLLPRRDGVTSQRFHDHWRHPHGTMGRVIPGLNSYVQAHQVHTDLLAPEQSEYEGVAISDFDSPAAATGLLTEPQYVDHVAPDEPSFQDLSRVRFLSTDEEVLQPRLAAGPHEADAQWNVLERPTSIQLLQFVHRDGDAAWATDDDDGLARAIGTFRHARNRPNATVHGDDPPFIGARQLWWPTVSAFEDGVAAAPEAFRRLVGQDGHAITMLTQSERFLR
;
A
#
# COMPACT_ATOMS: atom_id res chain seq x y z
N MET A 1 10.27 -5.55 12.36
CA MET A 1 9.59 -6.02 11.12
C MET A 1 9.74 -4.93 10.09
N ILE A 2 10.14 -5.29 8.87
CA ILE A 2 10.30 -4.36 7.75
C ILE A 2 9.11 -4.54 6.83
N ARG A 3 8.44 -3.44 6.48
CA ARG A 3 7.43 -3.44 5.44
C ARG A 3 8.03 -2.97 4.13
N PHE A 4 7.92 -3.81 3.11
CA PHE A 4 8.39 -3.57 1.75
C PHE A 4 7.21 -3.27 0.83
N PHE A 5 7.28 -2.17 0.09
CA PHE A 5 6.34 -1.80 -0.96
C PHE A 5 7.01 -1.93 -2.33
N SER A 6 6.33 -2.51 -3.30
CA SER A 6 6.67 -2.41 -4.73
C SER A 6 5.52 -1.81 -5.49
N LEU A 7 5.71 -0.62 -6.06
CA LEU A 7 4.72 0.06 -6.90
C LEU A 7 4.86 -0.47 -8.33
N LEU A 8 3.75 -0.97 -8.89
CA LEU A 8 3.76 -1.78 -10.10
C LEU A 8 3.14 -1.04 -11.29
N PRO A 9 3.95 -0.47 -12.20
CA PRO A 9 3.47 0.15 -13.42
C PRO A 9 3.14 -0.94 -14.45
N ARG A 10 2.03 -0.75 -15.17
CA ARG A 10 1.65 -1.66 -16.26
C ARG A 10 2.53 -1.46 -17.48
N ARG A 11 2.94 -2.58 -18.08
CA ARG A 11 3.59 -2.60 -19.38
C ARG A 11 2.69 -2.06 -20.48
N ASP A 12 3.26 -1.29 -21.40
CA ASP A 12 2.58 -0.84 -22.61
C ASP A 12 1.96 -2.00 -23.40
N GLY A 13 0.70 -1.82 -23.82
CA GLY A 13 -0.06 -2.81 -24.58
C GLY A 13 -0.76 -3.89 -23.75
N VAL A 14 -0.46 -4.02 -22.45
CA VAL A 14 -1.26 -4.84 -21.52
C VAL A 14 -2.48 -4.03 -21.10
N THR A 15 -3.66 -4.61 -20.94
CA THR A 15 -4.81 -3.87 -20.38
C THR A 15 -4.80 -3.91 -18.86
N SER A 16 -5.45 -2.95 -18.19
CA SER A 16 -5.58 -2.98 -16.72
C SER A 16 -6.13 -4.33 -16.24
N GLN A 17 -7.26 -4.80 -16.79
CA GLN A 17 -7.80 -6.12 -16.45
C GLN A 17 -6.77 -7.25 -16.58
N ARG A 18 -6.02 -7.31 -17.69
CA ARG A 18 -5.00 -8.35 -17.89
C ARG A 18 -3.85 -8.25 -16.90
N PHE A 19 -3.45 -7.03 -16.52
CA PHE A 19 -2.46 -6.82 -15.47
C PHE A 19 -2.96 -7.40 -14.14
N HIS A 20 -4.17 -7.02 -13.71
CA HIS A 20 -4.72 -7.46 -12.43
C HIS A 20 -4.96 -8.97 -12.41
N ASP A 21 -5.46 -9.55 -13.50
CA ASP A 21 -5.68 -10.99 -13.64
C ASP A 21 -4.34 -11.75 -13.56
N HIS A 22 -3.34 -11.35 -14.35
CA HIS A 22 -2.01 -11.99 -14.38
C HIS A 22 -1.30 -11.84 -13.03
N TRP A 23 -1.44 -10.67 -12.41
CA TRP A 23 -0.84 -10.42 -11.10
C TRP A 23 -1.47 -11.32 -10.03
N ARG A 24 -2.79 -11.54 -10.01
CA ARG A 24 -3.41 -12.54 -9.12
C ARG A 24 -2.93 -13.96 -9.45
N HIS A 25 -2.97 -14.33 -10.73
CA HIS A 25 -2.53 -15.62 -11.22
C HIS A 25 -2.03 -15.54 -12.68
N PRO A 26 -0.80 -16.02 -12.99
CA PRO A 26 0.02 -16.90 -12.15
C PRO A 26 0.92 -16.18 -11.14
N HIS A 27 1.19 -14.88 -11.31
CA HIS A 27 2.28 -14.21 -10.61
C HIS A 27 2.17 -14.28 -9.08
N GLY A 28 1.04 -13.85 -8.51
CA GLY A 28 0.80 -13.84 -7.06
C GLY A 28 0.75 -15.24 -6.47
N THR A 29 0.36 -16.24 -7.27
CA THR A 29 0.40 -17.66 -6.87
C THR A 29 1.85 -18.14 -6.69
N MET A 30 2.78 -17.69 -7.54
CA MET A 30 4.21 -17.98 -7.41
C MET A 30 4.88 -17.13 -6.31
N GLY A 31 4.48 -15.86 -6.17
CA GLY A 31 5.05 -14.94 -5.18
C GLY A 31 4.71 -15.30 -3.74
N ARG A 32 3.50 -15.80 -3.46
CA ARG A 32 3.05 -16.11 -2.08
C ARG A 32 3.84 -17.24 -1.38
N VAL A 33 4.62 -18.01 -2.13
CA VAL A 33 5.43 -19.13 -1.59
C VAL A 33 6.91 -18.78 -1.47
N ILE A 34 7.31 -17.54 -1.74
CA ILE A 34 8.68 -17.07 -1.50
C ILE A 34 9.02 -17.25 -0.01
N PRO A 35 10.11 -17.97 0.33
CA PRO A 35 10.56 -18.13 1.70
C PRO A 35 10.88 -16.79 2.39
N GLY A 36 10.60 -16.69 3.68
CA GLY A 36 10.94 -15.51 4.49
C GLY A 36 9.92 -14.36 4.44
N LEU A 37 8.87 -14.45 3.62
CA LEU A 37 7.73 -13.55 3.68
C LEU A 37 6.85 -13.85 4.91
N ASN A 38 6.70 -12.86 5.79
CA ASN A 38 5.74 -12.93 6.90
C ASN A 38 4.30 -12.67 6.42
N SER A 39 4.16 -11.83 5.40
CA SER A 39 2.89 -11.51 4.76
C SER A 39 3.13 -11.17 3.28
N TYR A 40 2.09 -11.36 2.47
CA TYR A 40 2.05 -10.89 1.09
C TYR A 40 0.65 -10.39 0.76
N VAL A 41 0.55 -9.12 0.37
CA VAL A 41 -0.69 -8.41 0.03
C VAL A 41 -0.57 -7.85 -1.39
N GLN A 42 -1.62 -8.05 -2.18
CA GLN A 42 -1.76 -7.45 -3.51
C GLN A 42 -2.75 -6.29 -3.41
N ALA A 43 -2.24 -5.06 -3.31
CA ALA A 43 -3.06 -3.85 -3.28
C ALA A 43 -3.38 -3.41 -4.70
N HIS A 44 -4.47 -3.92 -5.26
CA HIS A 44 -4.92 -3.61 -6.62
C HIS A 44 -5.56 -2.22 -6.66
N GLN A 45 -5.07 -1.33 -7.51
CA GLN A 45 -5.66 -0.01 -7.73
C GLN A 45 -7.15 -0.13 -8.09
N VAL A 46 -7.96 0.74 -7.50
CA VAL A 46 -9.36 0.93 -7.87
C VAL A 46 -9.62 2.43 -8.08
N HIS A 47 -10.37 2.75 -9.12
CA HIS A 47 -10.66 4.13 -9.47
C HIS A 47 -11.64 4.79 -8.48
N THR A 48 -11.40 6.05 -8.15
CA THR A 48 -12.31 6.90 -7.39
C THR A 48 -12.25 8.34 -7.89
N ASP A 49 -13.38 9.03 -7.90
CA ASP A 49 -13.47 10.47 -8.25
C ASP A 49 -12.91 11.39 -7.14
N LEU A 50 -12.56 10.83 -5.97
CA LEU A 50 -12.02 11.56 -4.82
C LEU A 50 -10.50 11.83 -4.91
N LEU A 51 -9.82 11.25 -5.91
CA LEU A 51 -8.38 11.37 -6.11
C LEU A 51 -8.07 11.92 -7.51
N ALA A 52 -6.89 12.52 -7.65
CA ALA A 52 -6.42 13.04 -8.94
C ALA A 52 -6.15 11.89 -9.95
N PRO A 53 -6.12 12.16 -11.27
CA PRO A 53 -5.93 11.12 -12.30
C PRO A 53 -4.65 10.28 -12.14
N GLU A 54 -3.61 10.87 -11.52
CA GLU A 54 -2.33 10.24 -11.20
C GLU A 54 -2.48 9.01 -10.29
N GLN A 55 -3.64 8.83 -9.65
CA GLN A 55 -3.98 7.60 -8.91
C GLN A 55 -3.83 6.31 -9.73
N SER A 56 -3.86 6.43 -11.06
CA SER A 56 -3.75 5.32 -12.01
C SER A 56 -2.36 5.19 -12.64
N GLU A 57 -1.35 5.92 -12.15
CA GLU A 57 0.03 5.80 -12.65
C GLU A 57 0.58 4.38 -12.46
N TYR A 58 0.18 3.71 -11.37
CA TYR A 58 0.49 2.32 -11.06
C TYR A 58 -0.83 1.54 -10.95
N GLU A 59 -0.83 0.28 -11.39
CA GLU A 59 -2.01 -0.59 -11.27
C GLU A 59 -2.12 -1.23 -9.87
N GLY A 60 -1.10 -1.07 -9.04
CA GLY A 60 -1.15 -1.50 -7.65
C GLY A 60 0.18 -1.53 -6.94
N VAL A 61 0.15 -2.02 -5.71
CA VAL A 61 1.30 -2.13 -4.82
C VAL A 61 1.39 -3.52 -4.21
N ALA A 62 2.49 -4.22 -4.43
CA ALA A 62 2.81 -5.41 -3.64
C ALA A 62 3.32 -4.98 -2.28
N ILE A 63 2.72 -5.49 -1.20
CA ILE A 63 3.12 -5.19 0.18
C ILE A 63 3.54 -6.51 0.84
N SER A 64 4.78 -6.55 1.31
CA SER A 64 5.38 -7.72 1.94
C SER A 64 6.03 -7.33 3.26
N ASP A 65 5.87 -8.17 4.28
CA ASP A 65 6.54 -7.98 5.56
C ASP A 65 7.69 -8.98 5.73
N PHE A 66 8.81 -8.52 6.28
CA PHE A 66 10.02 -9.30 6.57
C PHE A 66 10.47 -9.10 8.02
N ASP A 67 11.22 -10.05 8.56
CA ASP A 67 11.72 -9.96 9.95
C ASP A 67 12.82 -8.90 10.11
N SER A 68 13.64 -8.68 9.08
CA SER A 68 14.81 -7.80 9.15
C SER A 68 15.12 -7.11 7.81
N PRO A 69 15.92 -6.03 7.83
CA PRO A 69 16.41 -5.38 6.60
C PRO A 69 17.14 -6.36 5.67
N ALA A 70 17.96 -7.26 6.23
CA ALA A 70 18.70 -8.26 5.47
C ALA A 70 17.77 -9.27 4.77
N ALA A 71 16.66 -9.65 5.41
CA ALA A 71 15.65 -10.50 4.77
C ALA A 71 14.94 -9.76 3.62
N ALA A 72 14.62 -8.47 3.81
CA ALA A 72 13.98 -7.67 2.76
C ALA A 72 14.90 -7.46 1.54
N THR A 73 16.19 -7.16 1.74
CA THR A 73 17.15 -7.01 0.64
C THR A 73 17.53 -8.34 -0.01
N GLY A 74 17.47 -9.45 0.74
CA GLY A 74 17.71 -10.80 0.25
C GLY A 74 16.68 -11.31 -0.77
N LEU A 75 15.49 -10.69 -0.85
CA LEU A 75 14.42 -11.07 -1.79
C LEU A 75 14.93 -11.19 -3.23
N LEU A 76 15.72 -10.22 -3.69
CA LEU A 76 16.20 -10.16 -5.08
C LEU A 76 17.21 -11.26 -5.43
N THR A 77 17.69 -12.00 -4.43
CA THR A 77 18.61 -13.13 -4.58
C THR A 77 18.00 -14.47 -4.15
N GLU A 78 16.74 -14.47 -3.68
CA GLU A 78 16.05 -15.67 -3.23
C GLU A 78 15.72 -16.57 -4.44
N PRO A 79 16.11 -17.86 -4.46
CA PRO A 79 15.88 -18.73 -5.61
C PRO A 79 14.43 -18.78 -6.08
N GLN A 80 13.46 -18.85 -5.18
CA GLN A 80 12.04 -18.85 -5.58
C GLN A 80 11.65 -17.56 -6.33
N TYR A 81 12.24 -16.42 -5.96
CA TYR A 81 12.02 -15.16 -6.66
C TYR A 81 12.74 -15.15 -8.00
N VAL A 82 14.04 -15.44 -8.01
CA VAL A 82 14.92 -15.37 -9.19
C VAL A 82 14.49 -16.34 -10.29
N ASP A 83 14.13 -17.57 -9.93
CA ASP A 83 13.86 -18.64 -10.90
C ASP A 83 12.44 -18.61 -11.46
N HIS A 84 11.49 -17.97 -10.75
CA HIS A 84 10.06 -18.07 -11.07
C HIS A 84 9.31 -16.75 -11.12
N VAL A 85 9.61 -15.80 -10.23
CA VAL A 85 8.86 -14.55 -10.13
C VAL A 85 9.47 -13.46 -11.01
N ALA A 86 10.76 -13.18 -10.87
CA ALA A 86 11.46 -12.18 -11.66
C ALA A 86 11.35 -12.38 -13.19
N PRO A 87 11.42 -13.62 -13.74
CA PRO A 87 11.26 -13.83 -15.18
C PRO A 87 9.83 -13.55 -15.69
N ASP A 88 8.83 -13.57 -14.81
CA ASP A 88 7.42 -13.32 -15.14
C ASP A 88 7.07 -11.82 -15.12
N GLU A 89 7.75 -11.00 -14.33
CA GLU A 89 7.47 -9.56 -14.18
C GLU A 89 7.40 -8.79 -15.52
N PRO A 90 8.32 -8.98 -16.50
CA PRO A 90 8.27 -8.27 -17.79
C PRO A 90 7.04 -8.61 -18.65
N SER A 91 6.29 -9.66 -18.32
CA SER A 91 5.09 -10.04 -19.09
C SER A 91 3.94 -9.07 -18.87
N PHE A 92 3.90 -8.36 -17.73
CA PHE A 92 2.81 -7.46 -17.37
C PHE A 92 3.26 -6.10 -16.79
N GLN A 93 4.50 -5.98 -16.31
CA GLN A 93 5.03 -4.76 -15.71
C GLN A 93 6.03 -4.02 -16.61
N ASP A 94 6.10 -2.70 -16.47
CA ASP A 94 7.23 -1.90 -16.95
C ASP A 94 8.32 -1.80 -15.87
N LEU A 95 9.31 -2.69 -15.93
CA LEU A 95 10.36 -2.77 -14.92
C LEU A 95 11.20 -1.49 -14.80
N SER A 96 11.28 -0.66 -15.84
CA SER A 96 12.04 0.60 -15.79
C SER A 96 11.41 1.63 -14.85
N ARG A 97 10.11 1.47 -14.58
CA ARG A 97 9.31 2.39 -13.76
C ARG A 97 8.93 1.82 -12.40
N VAL A 98 9.23 0.55 -12.10
CA VAL A 98 9.00 -0.04 -10.78
C VAL A 98 9.74 0.78 -9.71
N ARG A 99 9.11 0.96 -8.55
CA ARG A 99 9.70 1.64 -7.38
C ARG A 99 9.54 0.77 -6.15
N PHE A 100 10.61 0.64 -5.37
CA PHE A 100 10.63 -0.15 -4.14
C PHE A 100 10.82 0.75 -2.92
N LEU A 101 10.18 0.41 -1.81
CA LEU A 101 10.37 1.12 -0.55
C LEU A 101 10.31 0.14 0.63
N SER A 102 11.47 -0.17 1.23
CA SER A 102 11.55 -0.80 2.55
C SER A 102 11.40 0.22 3.67
N THR A 103 10.60 -0.09 4.68
CA THR A 103 10.19 0.86 5.72
C THR A 103 10.10 0.25 7.11
N ASP A 104 10.23 1.09 8.11
CA ASP A 104 9.75 0.84 9.47
C ASP A 104 8.32 1.38 9.59
N GLU A 105 7.40 0.56 10.11
CA GLU A 105 5.99 0.92 10.29
C GLU A 105 5.74 1.50 11.69
N GLU A 106 5.10 2.67 11.73
CA GLU A 106 4.49 3.27 12.91
C GLU A 106 2.97 3.12 12.80
N VAL A 107 2.36 2.34 13.69
CA VAL A 107 0.90 2.17 13.75
C VAL A 107 0.31 3.21 14.69
N LEU A 108 -0.46 4.15 14.14
CA LEU A 108 -1.14 5.21 14.90
C LEU A 108 -2.49 4.75 15.42
N GLN A 109 -3.24 4.05 14.57
CA GLN A 109 -4.49 3.40 14.93
C GLN A 109 -4.42 1.93 14.49
N PRO A 110 -4.33 0.95 15.43
CA PRO A 110 -4.28 -0.46 15.06
C PRO A 110 -5.65 -1.01 14.62
N ARG A 111 -6.74 -0.47 15.19
CA ARG A 111 -8.13 -0.84 14.90
C ARG A 111 -9.09 0.28 15.30
N LEU A 112 -10.30 0.24 14.76
CA LEU A 112 -11.39 1.09 15.22
C LEU A 112 -11.91 0.54 16.55
N ALA A 113 -11.90 1.36 17.60
CA ALA A 113 -12.32 0.92 18.93
C ALA A 113 -13.86 0.82 19.05
N ALA A 114 -14.57 1.74 18.39
CA ALA A 114 -16.02 1.78 18.30
C ALA A 114 -16.41 2.56 17.04
N GLY A 115 -17.48 2.12 16.39
CA GLY A 115 -18.08 2.78 15.23
C GLY A 115 -19.61 2.80 15.36
N PRO A 116 -20.33 3.27 14.33
CA PRO A 116 -21.80 3.27 14.32
C PRO A 116 -22.41 1.86 14.46
N HIS A 117 -21.66 0.81 14.10
CA HIS A 117 -22.10 -0.58 14.24
C HIS A 117 -21.23 -1.33 15.25
N GLU A 118 -21.85 -2.24 16.02
CA GLU A 118 -21.13 -3.15 16.94
C GLU A 118 -20.06 -3.99 16.21
N ALA A 119 -20.32 -4.32 14.93
CA ALA A 119 -19.40 -5.06 14.08
C ALA A 119 -18.07 -4.30 13.83
N ASP A 120 -18.06 -2.97 13.94
CA ASP A 120 -16.90 -2.16 13.60
C ASP A 120 -15.71 -2.43 14.54
N ALA A 121 -16.01 -2.60 15.84
CA ALA A 121 -15.00 -2.95 16.85
C ALA A 121 -14.43 -4.36 16.68
N GLN A 122 -15.14 -5.22 15.94
CA GLN A 122 -14.77 -6.60 15.65
C GLN A 122 -14.04 -6.75 14.31
N TRP A 123 -14.02 -5.70 13.47
CA TRP A 123 -13.35 -5.76 12.18
C TRP A 123 -11.83 -5.69 12.33
N ASN A 124 -11.14 -6.69 11.78
CA ASN A 124 -9.68 -6.78 11.78
C ASN A 124 -9.17 -7.00 10.36
N VAL A 125 -8.29 -6.11 9.89
CA VAL A 125 -7.67 -6.19 8.56
C VAL A 125 -6.87 -7.47 8.35
N LEU A 126 -6.34 -8.09 9.42
CA LEU A 126 -5.53 -9.30 9.35
C LEU A 126 -6.36 -10.57 9.11
N GLU A 127 -7.67 -10.52 9.37
CA GLU A 127 -8.59 -11.66 9.27
C GLU A 127 -9.48 -11.57 8.02
N ARG A 128 -9.29 -10.55 7.19
CA ARG A 128 -10.10 -10.31 6.00
C ARG A 128 -9.29 -10.55 4.73
N PRO A 129 -9.80 -11.37 3.80
CA PRO A 129 -9.12 -11.62 2.53
C PRO A 129 -9.06 -10.35 1.68
N THR A 130 -10.03 -9.45 1.85
CA THR A 130 -10.10 -8.17 1.12
C THR A 130 -10.33 -7.01 2.08
N SER A 131 -9.70 -5.88 1.80
CA SER A 131 -9.94 -4.60 2.48
C SER A 131 -9.78 -3.45 1.49
N ILE A 132 -10.42 -2.31 1.75
CA ILE A 132 -10.09 -1.08 1.03
C ILE A 132 -8.94 -0.39 1.75
N GLN A 133 -7.96 0.07 0.96
CA GLN A 133 -6.78 0.72 1.48
C GLN A 133 -6.42 1.92 0.62
N LEU A 134 -6.26 3.09 1.24
CA LEU A 134 -5.62 4.23 0.62
C LEU A 134 -4.13 4.18 0.92
N LEU A 135 -3.32 4.23 -0.13
CA LEU A 135 -1.87 4.28 -0.08
C LEU A 135 -1.43 5.65 -0.59
N GLN A 136 -0.57 6.33 0.17
CA GLN A 136 0.10 7.54 -0.28
C GLN A 136 1.61 7.38 -0.12
N PHE A 137 2.39 7.69 -1.15
CA PHE A 137 3.86 7.70 -1.14
C PHE A 137 4.35 9.12 -1.44
N VAL A 138 5.04 9.73 -0.49
CA VAL A 138 5.45 11.14 -0.58
C VAL A 138 6.83 11.23 -1.21
N HIS A 139 6.95 11.94 -2.34
CA HIS A 139 8.23 12.11 -3.01
C HIS A 139 9.19 12.97 -2.18
N ARG A 140 10.48 12.91 -2.51
CA ARG A 140 11.54 13.63 -1.80
C ARG A 140 11.42 15.16 -1.89
N ASP A 141 10.84 15.63 -2.97
CA ASP A 141 10.49 17.03 -3.23
C ASP A 141 9.05 17.35 -2.81
N GLY A 142 8.35 16.41 -2.15
CA GLY A 142 7.06 16.64 -1.52
C GLY A 142 7.17 17.37 -0.18
N ASP A 143 6.05 17.49 0.53
CA ASP A 143 5.99 18.20 1.81
C ASP A 143 6.73 17.42 2.91
N ALA A 144 7.79 18.01 3.47
CA ALA A 144 8.52 17.43 4.60
C ALA A 144 7.64 17.29 5.86
N ALA A 145 6.56 18.06 5.96
CA ALA A 145 5.58 18.01 7.05
C ALA A 145 4.43 17.01 6.79
N TRP A 146 4.57 16.07 5.84
CA TRP A 146 3.56 15.07 5.51
C TRP A 146 3.05 14.23 6.70
N ALA A 147 3.84 14.15 7.78
CA ALA A 147 3.47 13.42 9.00
C ALA A 147 3.39 14.37 10.19
N THR A 148 2.16 14.66 10.65
CA THR A 148 1.89 15.58 11.78
C THR A 148 1.27 14.88 13.00
N ASP A 149 1.26 15.52 14.17
CA ASP A 149 0.62 14.90 15.34
C ASP A 149 -0.93 14.78 15.21
N ASP A 150 -1.54 15.52 14.28
CA ASP A 150 -3.00 15.54 14.05
C ASP A 150 -3.49 14.44 13.10
N ASP A 151 -2.62 13.71 12.40
CA ASP A 151 -3.09 12.76 11.38
C ASP A 151 -3.98 11.64 11.94
N ASP A 152 -3.80 11.21 13.20
CA ASP A 152 -4.71 10.23 13.80
C ASP A 152 -6.13 10.79 13.98
N GLY A 153 -6.23 12.06 14.40
CA GLY A 153 -7.51 12.77 14.49
C GLY A 153 -8.17 12.92 13.13
N LEU A 154 -7.41 13.32 12.11
CA LEU A 154 -7.88 13.46 10.74
C LEU A 154 -8.34 12.11 10.15
N ALA A 155 -7.55 11.04 10.36
CA ALA A 155 -7.88 9.70 9.89
C ALA A 155 -9.16 9.17 10.55
N ARG A 156 -9.35 9.39 11.86
CA ARG A 156 -10.58 9.04 12.57
C ARG A 156 -11.79 9.81 12.06
N ALA A 157 -11.63 11.10 11.77
CA ALA A 157 -12.71 11.94 11.24
C ALA A 157 -13.26 11.42 9.91
N ILE A 158 -12.42 10.81 9.08
CA ILE A 158 -12.82 10.17 7.81
C ILE A 158 -13.17 8.67 7.95
N GLY A 159 -13.43 8.20 9.17
CA GLY A 159 -13.92 6.84 9.42
C GLY A 159 -12.89 5.73 9.18
N THR A 160 -11.59 6.04 9.27
CA THR A 160 -10.52 5.06 9.05
C THR A 160 -10.53 3.99 10.15
N PHE A 161 -10.37 2.71 9.78
CA PHE A 161 -10.34 1.58 10.72
C PHE A 161 -8.93 1.26 11.24
N ARG A 162 -7.91 1.40 10.39
CA ARG A 162 -6.50 1.29 10.77
C ARG A 162 -5.74 2.42 10.09
N HIS A 163 -4.73 2.97 10.77
CA HIS A 163 -3.86 3.99 10.23
C HIS A 163 -2.42 3.69 10.61
N ALA A 164 -1.55 3.68 9.61
CA ALA A 164 -0.12 3.53 9.79
C ALA A 164 0.66 4.50 8.90
N ARG A 165 1.85 4.84 9.37
CA ARG A 165 2.88 5.55 8.61
C ARG A 165 4.09 4.68 8.45
N ASN A 166 4.82 4.91 7.37
CA ASN A 166 5.99 4.14 7.02
C ASN A 166 7.11 5.11 6.71
N ARG A 167 8.18 5.05 7.50
CA ARG A 167 9.40 5.82 7.24
C ARG A 167 10.41 4.93 6.53
N PRO A 168 11.18 5.44 5.55
CA PRO A 168 12.20 4.65 4.88
C PRO A 168 13.17 4.05 5.90
N ASN A 169 13.43 2.75 5.78
CA ASN A 169 14.37 2.10 6.67
C ASN A 169 15.81 2.53 6.29
N ALA A 170 16.49 3.18 7.23
CA ALA A 170 17.82 3.75 6.98
C ALA A 170 18.89 2.69 6.65
N THR A 171 18.75 1.45 7.14
CA THR A 171 19.68 0.36 6.81
C THR A 171 19.57 -0.08 5.35
N VAL A 172 18.37 0.00 4.75
CA VAL A 172 18.15 -0.38 3.36
C VAL A 172 18.50 0.76 2.40
N HIS A 173 18.06 1.98 2.70
CA HIS A 173 18.14 3.09 1.76
C HIS A 173 19.28 4.07 2.00
N GLY A 174 19.91 4.04 3.19
CA GLY A 174 20.85 5.10 3.60
C GLY A 174 20.17 6.48 3.57
N ASP A 175 20.86 7.44 2.96
CA ASP A 175 20.41 8.84 2.86
C ASP A 175 19.63 9.15 1.56
N ASP A 176 19.40 8.14 0.69
CA ASP A 176 18.79 8.33 -0.63
C ASP A 176 17.52 7.47 -0.86
N PRO A 177 16.51 7.55 0.02
CA PRO A 177 15.29 6.78 -0.17
C PRO A 177 14.46 7.33 -1.35
N PRO A 178 13.72 6.48 -2.08
CA PRO A 178 12.91 6.93 -3.23
C PRO A 178 11.70 7.79 -2.83
N PHE A 179 11.25 7.68 -1.58
CA PHE A 179 10.17 8.45 -0.97
C PHE A 179 10.61 8.88 0.43
N ILE A 180 10.11 10.01 0.93
CA ILE A 180 10.36 10.43 2.33
C ILE A 180 9.43 9.73 3.33
N GLY A 181 8.39 9.06 2.83
CA GLY A 181 7.54 8.19 3.62
C GLY A 181 6.32 7.72 2.86
N ALA A 182 5.53 6.87 3.51
CA ALA A 182 4.24 6.44 3.01
C ALA A 182 3.18 6.43 4.12
N ARG A 183 1.92 6.64 3.74
CA ARG A 183 0.74 6.53 4.61
C ARG A 183 -0.15 5.39 4.13
N GLN A 184 -0.69 4.65 5.09
CA GLN A 184 -1.66 3.58 4.85
C GLN A 184 -2.91 3.83 5.71
N LEU A 185 -4.08 3.87 5.07
CA LEU A 185 -5.39 4.00 5.72
C LEU A 185 -6.30 2.87 5.25
N TRP A 186 -7.07 2.25 6.14
CA TRP A 186 -7.91 1.10 5.80
C TRP A 186 -9.38 1.29 6.15
N TRP A 187 -10.25 0.74 5.30
CA TRP A 187 -11.70 0.64 5.48
C TRP A 187 -12.20 -0.77 5.14
N PRO A 188 -13.35 -1.18 5.70
CA PRO A 188 -13.96 -2.47 5.37
C PRO A 188 -14.50 -2.53 3.94
N THR A 189 -15.01 -1.42 3.39
CA THR A 189 -15.66 -1.35 2.07
C THR A 189 -15.38 -0.01 1.39
N VAL A 190 -15.65 0.07 0.09
CA VAL A 190 -15.52 1.32 -0.68
C VAL A 190 -16.53 2.35 -0.17
N SER A 191 -17.78 1.96 0.08
CA SER A 191 -18.79 2.86 0.65
C SER A 191 -18.39 3.41 2.02
N ALA A 192 -17.76 2.61 2.89
CA ALA A 192 -17.27 3.12 4.17
C ALA A 192 -16.17 4.18 4.01
N PHE A 193 -15.31 4.02 3.00
CA PHE A 193 -14.34 5.06 2.62
C PHE A 193 -15.04 6.31 2.08
N GLU A 194 -15.97 6.16 1.14
CA GLU A 194 -16.69 7.27 0.51
C GLU A 194 -17.53 8.05 1.52
N ASP A 195 -18.30 7.36 2.37
CA ASP A 195 -19.13 7.96 3.42
C ASP A 195 -18.27 8.71 4.44
N GLY A 196 -17.12 8.13 4.82
CA GLY A 196 -16.16 8.76 5.73
C GLY A 196 -15.56 10.04 5.15
N VAL A 197 -15.14 10.02 3.88
CA VAL A 197 -14.63 11.21 3.20
C VAL A 197 -15.73 12.26 3.01
N ALA A 198 -16.95 11.85 2.67
CA ALA A 198 -18.10 12.76 2.52
C ALA A 198 -18.50 13.44 3.85
N ALA A 199 -18.36 12.73 4.97
CA ALA A 199 -18.64 13.27 6.30
C ALA A 199 -17.57 14.27 6.78
N ALA A 200 -16.31 14.12 6.35
CA ALA A 200 -15.21 14.97 6.76
C ALA A 200 -14.24 15.35 5.61
N PRO A 201 -14.71 16.08 4.58
CA PRO A 201 -13.92 16.35 3.37
C PRO A 201 -12.70 17.24 3.62
N GLU A 202 -12.78 18.16 4.59
CA GLU A 202 -11.62 18.97 5.00
C GLU A 202 -10.54 18.12 5.67
N ALA A 203 -10.94 17.14 6.49
CA ALA A 203 -9.97 16.25 7.13
C ALA A 203 -9.27 15.37 6.07
N PHE A 204 -10.01 14.87 5.10
CA PHE A 204 -9.44 14.15 3.95
C PHE A 204 -8.45 15.01 3.17
N ARG A 205 -8.83 16.25 2.81
CA ARG A 205 -7.93 17.18 2.11
C ARG A 205 -6.70 17.54 2.92
N ARG A 206 -6.81 17.78 4.23
CA ARG A 206 -5.63 18.06 5.07
C ARG A 206 -4.71 16.85 5.21
N LEU A 207 -5.27 15.64 5.23
CA LEU A 207 -4.49 14.42 5.43
C LEU A 207 -3.81 13.95 4.13
N VAL A 208 -4.55 13.98 3.02
CA VAL A 208 -4.12 13.40 1.74
C VAL A 208 -3.71 14.48 0.74
N GLY A 209 -4.30 15.68 0.83
CA GLY A 209 -4.13 16.78 -0.12
C GLY A 209 -3.25 17.93 0.38
N GLN A 210 -2.37 17.74 1.36
CA GLN A 210 -1.23 18.66 1.47
C GLN A 210 -0.50 18.60 0.13
N ASP A 211 -0.34 19.76 -0.53
CA ASP A 211 0.09 19.97 -1.94
C ASP A 211 1.50 19.43 -2.29
N GLY A 212 2.02 18.49 -1.51
CA GLY A 212 3.24 17.76 -1.77
C GLY A 212 3.09 16.79 -2.93
N HIS A 213 4.10 16.76 -3.78
CA HIS A 213 4.30 15.74 -4.80
C HIS A 213 4.24 14.34 -4.16
N ALA A 214 3.14 13.61 -4.39
CA ALA A 214 2.92 12.28 -3.82
C ALA A 214 2.08 11.41 -4.77
N ILE A 215 2.35 10.10 -4.77
CA ILE A 215 1.52 9.10 -5.43
C ILE A 215 0.44 8.68 -4.45
N THR A 216 -0.82 8.96 -4.74
CA THR A 216 -1.96 8.56 -3.91
C THR A 216 -2.89 7.67 -4.70
N MET A 217 -3.21 6.49 -4.18
CA MET A 217 -4.17 5.57 -4.82
C MET A 217 -5.08 4.90 -3.80
N LEU A 218 -6.33 4.70 -4.20
CA LEU A 218 -7.24 3.78 -3.53
C LEU A 218 -7.01 2.38 -4.10
N THR A 219 -7.05 1.38 -3.22
CA THR A 219 -6.81 -0.01 -3.60
C THR A 219 -7.81 -0.95 -2.95
N GLN A 220 -8.15 -2.02 -3.64
CA GLN A 220 -8.65 -3.25 -3.03
C GLN A 220 -7.44 -4.15 -2.71
N SER A 221 -7.11 -4.22 -1.43
CA SER A 221 -6.00 -5.04 -0.94
C SER A 221 -6.44 -6.46 -0.68
N GLU A 222 -5.80 -7.41 -1.35
CA GLU A 222 -6.08 -8.84 -1.29
C GLU A 222 -4.97 -9.57 -0.54
N ARG A 223 -5.36 -10.48 0.36
CA ARG A 223 -4.46 -11.25 1.22
C ARG A 223 -4.66 -12.73 1.03
N PHE A 224 -3.55 -13.47 0.99
CA PHE A 224 -3.58 -14.92 1.10
C PHE A 224 -3.69 -15.30 2.58
N LEU A 225 -4.91 -15.58 3.03
CA LEU A 225 -5.14 -16.18 4.35
C LEU A 225 -4.73 -17.66 4.30
N ARG A 226 -3.95 -18.11 5.28
CA ARG A 226 -3.55 -19.52 5.45
C ARG A 226 -4.47 -20.18 6.48
#